data_AF-A0A0P1H8X1-F1
#
_entry.id   AF-A0A0P1H8X1-F1
#
_cell.length_a   1.000
_cell.length_b   1.000
_cell.length_c   1.000
_cell.angle_alpha   90.00
_cell.angle_beta   90.00
_cell.angle_gamma   90.00
#
_symmetry.space_group_name_H-M   'P 1'
#
loop_
_entity.id
_entity.type
_entity.pdbx_description
1 polymer ?
#
loop_
_entity_poly.entity_id
_entity_poly.type
_entity_poly.pdbx_seq_one_letter_code
_entity_poly.pdbx_strand_id
1 'polypeptide(L)'
;MTRLLTCLLTALAFLPACALDKEAALRAQLSAWVELGETFFFQSSMSCTAAVFHTAENPRITSLVKRARSLNTGMTMLETGEPVMFAVAGKSPNAVTEDIMSRDLPQGLEVLNSGLAGLSCMTDLVKSVYYQAIRNPASTLVFVPETGAMVVLDKQAMALIYVRGNG
;
A
#
# COMPACT_ATOMS: atom_id res chain seq x y z
N MET A 1 33.14 17.30 47.58
CA MET A 1 31.92 17.63 48.36
C MET A 1 31.26 18.77 47.61
N THR A 2 30.22 18.63 46.79
CA THR A 2 28.80 18.26 46.99
C THR A 2 28.14 18.74 45.68
N ARG A 3 27.21 18.11 44.96
CA ARG A 3 26.22 17.07 45.21
C ARG A 3 25.77 16.47 43.86
N LEU A 4 25.62 15.15 43.85
CA LEU A 4 24.69 14.41 42.98
C LEU A 4 23.26 14.96 43.13
N LEU A 5 22.51 15.10 42.03
CA LEU A 5 21.03 15.07 41.84
C LEU A 5 20.73 15.81 40.52
N THR A 6 20.00 15.36 39.50
CA THR A 6 19.00 14.28 39.38
C THR A 6 18.85 14.01 37.87
N CYS A 7 19.47 12.97 37.33
CA CYS A 7 19.15 12.43 36.00
C CYS A 7 17.97 11.45 36.17
N LEU A 8 16.73 11.91 36.03
CA LEU A 8 15.58 11.02 35.80
C LEU A 8 14.39 11.79 35.23
N LEU A 9 14.50 12.18 33.96
CA LEU A 9 13.33 12.48 33.13
C LEU A 9 13.22 11.38 32.08
N THR A 10 12.95 10.17 32.56
CA THR A 10 12.37 9.08 31.76
C THR A 10 10.95 9.51 31.43
N ALA A 11 10.82 10.38 30.42
CA ALA A 11 9.54 10.65 29.80
C ALA A 11 9.03 9.33 29.24
N LEU A 12 7.95 8.82 29.84
CA LEU A 12 7.15 7.72 29.32
C LEU A 12 6.94 7.95 27.82
N ALA A 13 7.61 7.15 27.00
CA ALA A 13 7.25 6.97 25.62
C ALA A 13 5.84 6.38 25.63
N PHE A 14 4.83 7.21 25.36
CA PHE A 14 3.53 6.74 24.93
C PHE A 14 3.78 5.86 23.71
N LEU A 15 3.77 4.55 23.88
CA LEU A 15 3.82 3.60 22.78
C LEU A 15 2.41 3.62 22.15
N PRO A 16 2.19 4.19 20.96
CA PRO A 16 1.02 3.81 20.17
C PRO A 16 1.28 2.37 19.70
N ALA A 17 0.98 1.40 20.56
CA ALA A 17 1.28 -0.03 20.35
C ALA A 17 0.11 -0.81 19.71
N CYS A 18 -0.90 -0.12 19.18
CA CYS A 18 -2.07 -0.76 18.56
C CYS A 18 -2.40 -0.19 17.18
N ALA A 19 -1.37 0.21 16.44
CA ALA A 19 -1.50 0.48 15.02
C ALA A 19 -0.91 -0.71 14.26
N LEU A 20 -1.63 -1.15 13.23
CA LEU A 20 -1.20 -2.20 12.31
C LEU A 20 0.10 -1.81 11.61
N ASP A 21 0.26 -0.52 11.28
CA ASP A 21 1.47 0.04 10.70
C ASP A 21 1.84 1.36 11.38
N LYS A 22 3.14 1.69 11.34
CA LYS A 22 3.66 3.01 11.71
C LYS A 22 4.11 3.73 10.45
N GLU A 23 3.73 5.00 10.32
CA GLU A 23 4.01 5.78 9.12
C GLU A 23 5.49 5.77 8.73
N ALA A 24 6.39 6.02 9.68
CA ALA A 24 7.83 6.05 9.41
C ALA A 24 8.38 4.71 8.88
N ALA A 25 7.89 3.59 9.40
CA ALA A 25 8.29 2.26 8.95
C ALA A 25 7.74 1.95 7.56
N LEU A 26 6.45 2.27 7.33
CA LEU A 26 5.81 2.09 6.04
C LEU A 26 6.47 2.95 4.94
N ARG A 27 6.76 4.22 5.25
CA ARG A 27 7.49 5.13 4.35
C ARG A 27 8.87 4.56 4.01
N ALA A 28 9.61 4.07 5.00
CA ALA A 28 10.94 3.49 4.76
C ALA A 28 10.87 2.28 3.82
N GLN A 29 9.86 1.41 3.99
CA GLN A 29 9.63 0.27 3.10
C GLN A 29 9.28 0.72 1.68
N LEU A 30 8.30 1.62 1.52
CA LEU A 30 7.80 2.05 0.22
C LEU A 30 8.81 2.91 -0.55
N SER A 31 9.66 3.67 0.14
CA SER A 31 10.76 4.44 -0.47
C SER A 31 11.81 3.57 -1.17
N ALA A 32 11.88 2.27 -0.86
CA ALA A 32 12.71 1.35 -1.64
C ALA A 32 12.11 1.05 -3.03
N TRP A 33 10.79 1.22 -3.19
CA TRP A 33 10.06 0.86 -4.40
C TRP A 33 9.77 2.06 -5.29
N VAL A 34 9.48 3.22 -4.71
CA VAL A 34 9.11 4.45 -5.43
C VAL A 34 9.68 5.65 -4.70
N GLU A 35 10.08 6.67 -5.45
CA GLU A 35 10.46 7.97 -4.86
C GLU A 35 9.21 8.65 -4.26
N LEU A 36 9.19 8.72 -2.92
CA LEU A 36 8.10 9.33 -2.16
C LEU A 36 8.43 10.78 -1.80
N GLY A 37 7.44 11.64 -1.92
CA GLY A 37 7.43 12.99 -1.37
C GLY A 37 6.74 13.04 0.00
N GLU A 38 6.05 14.16 0.26
CA GLU A 38 5.32 14.39 1.51
C GLU A 38 4.17 13.40 1.70
N THR A 39 3.82 13.17 2.98
CA THR A 39 2.61 12.44 3.34
C THR A 39 1.40 13.32 3.10
N PHE A 40 0.50 12.91 2.21
CA PHE A 40 -0.79 13.55 2.02
C PHE A 40 -1.79 13.07 3.07
N PHE A 41 -1.79 11.77 3.35
CA PHE A 41 -2.68 11.15 4.33
C PHE A 41 -2.03 9.92 4.95
N PHE A 42 -2.18 9.74 6.26
CA PHE A 42 -1.84 8.49 6.94
C PHE A 42 -2.83 8.25 8.08
N GLN A 43 -3.42 7.06 8.09
CA GLN A 43 -4.23 6.59 9.19
C GLN A 43 -3.99 5.09 9.36
N SER A 44 -3.73 4.68 10.59
CA SER A 44 -3.63 3.26 10.96
C SER A 44 -4.38 3.01 12.27
N SER A 45 -4.96 1.83 12.38
CA SER A 45 -5.64 1.30 13.57
C SER A 45 -5.24 -0.16 13.76
N MET A 46 -5.85 -0.89 14.68
CA MET A 46 -5.59 -2.32 14.85
C MET A 46 -6.10 -3.18 13.68
N SER A 47 -7.04 -2.68 12.88
CA SER A 47 -7.72 -3.46 11.83
C SER A 47 -7.44 -2.99 10.41
N CYS A 48 -6.88 -1.79 10.23
CA CYS A 48 -6.59 -1.24 8.91
C CYS A 48 -5.43 -0.26 8.92
N THR A 49 -4.86 -0.07 7.74
CA THR A 49 -3.98 1.05 7.40
C THR A 49 -4.36 1.60 6.03
N ALA A 50 -4.42 2.92 5.92
CA ALA A 50 -4.51 3.62 4.66
C ALA A 50 -3.51 4.78 4.65
N ALA A 51 -2.71 4.88 3.58
CA ALA A 51 -1.76 5.95 3.41
C ALA A 51 -1.76 6.46 1.97
N VAL A 52 -1.52 7.76 1.81
CA VAL A 52 -1.34 8.43 0.52
C VAL A 52 -0.10 9.30 0.63
N PHE A 53 0.84 9.06 -0.27
CA PHE A 53 2.07 9.82 -0.37
C PHE A 53 2.10 10.51 -1.72
N HIS A 54 2.57 11.76 -1.75
CA HIS A 54 2.98 12.38 -3.00
C HIS A 54 4.19 11.61 -3.56
N THR A 55 4.40 11.73 -4.87
CA THR A 55 5.53 11.12 -5.58
C THR A 55 6.18 12.16 -6.49
N ALA A 56 7.39 11.87 -6.97
CA ALA A 56 8.06 12.71 -7.97
C ALA A 56 7.27 12.78 -9.29
N GLU A 57 7.60 13.75 -10.14
CA GLU A 57 7.07 13.83 -11.49
C GLU A 57 7.45 12.56 -12.29
N ASN A 58 6.46 11.90 -12.91
CA ASN A 58 6.63 10.63 -13.63
C ASN A 58 7.16 9.47 -12.76
N PRO A 59 6.46 9.09 -11.67
CA PRO A 59 6.97 8.12 -10.72
C PRO A 59 7.08 6.72 -11.34
N ARG A 60 8.07 5.96 -10.88
CA ARG A 60 8.36 4.59 -11.35
C ARG A 60 8.58 3.66 -10.18
N ILE A 61 8.01 2.46 -10.29
CA ILE A 61 8.33 1.35 -9.39
C ILE A 61 9.67 0.76 -9.82
N THR A 62 10.59 0.63 -8.87
CA THR A 62 11.92 0.03 -9.07
C THR A 62 11.83 -1.44 -9.45
N SER A 63 12.93 -2.03 -9.90
CA SER A 63 13.01 -3.45 -10.24
C SER A 63 12.99 -4.39 -9.02
N LEU A 64 12.93 -3.86 -7.80
CA LEU A 64 12.80 -4.65 -6.57
C LEU A 64 11.41 -5.31 -6.46
N VAL A 65 10.39 -4.74 -7.11
CA VAL A 65 9.07 -5.35 -7.22
C VAL A 65 8.98 -6.07 -8.56
N LYS A 66 8.70 -7.38 -8.55
CA LYS A 66 8.63 -8.17 -9.77
C LYS A 66 7.44 -7.72 -10.62
N ARG A 67 7.68 -7.60 -11.93
CA ARG A 67 6.67 -7.11 -12.89
C ARG A 67 6.01 -8.27 -13.63
N ALA A 68 4.71 -8.41 -13.46
CA ALA A 68 3.87 -9.29 -14.24
C ALA A 68 3.32 -8.54 -15.47
N ARG A 69 3.76 -8.92 -16.67
CA ARG A 69 3.24 -8.38 -17.95
C ARG A 69 1.99 -9.10 -18.47
N SER A 70 1.61 -10.20 -17.81
CA SER A 70 0.42 -10.98 -18.13
C SER A 70 -0.26 -11.42 -16.83
N LEU A 71 -1.56 -11.70 -16.91
CA LEU A 71 -2.34 -12.18 -15.77
C LEU A 71 -1.80 -13.51 -15.23
N ASN A 72 -1.54 -14.50 -16.11
CA ASN A 72 -1.02 -15.81 -15.67
C ASN A 72 0.31 -15.67 -14.92
N THR A 73 1.24 -14.86 -15.44
CA THR A 73 2.50 -14.60 -14.74
C THR A 73 2.26 -14.00 -13.37
N GLY A 74 1.34 -13.03 -13.26
CA GLY A 74 1.01 -12.40 -12.00
C GLY A 74 0.38 -13.37 -11.00
N MET A 75 -0.57 -14.19 -11.43
CA MET A 75 -1.23 -15.20 -10.60
C MET A 75 -0.23 -16.24 -10.07
N THR A 76 0.69 -16.73 -10.91
CA THR A 76 1.77 -17.62 -10.45
C THR A 76 2.70 -16.92 -9.46
N MET A 77 3.00 -15.64 -9.65
CA MET A 77 3.82 -14.89 -8.68
C MET A 77 3.10 -14.70 -7.33
N LEU A 78 1.77 -14.47 -7.34
CA LEU A 78 0.96 -14.40 -6.13
C LEU A 78 1.05 -15.69 -5.30
N GLU A 79 0.98 -16.86 -5.95
CA GLU A 79 1.13 -18.16 -5.29
C GLU A 79 2.50 -18.35 -4.62
N THR A 80 3.54 -17.68 -5.11
CA THR A 80 4.88 -17.71 -4.51
C THR A 80 5.06 -16.74 -3.35
N GLY A 81 4.04 -15.94 -3.01
CA GLY A 81 4.03 -15.02 -1.88
C GLY A 81 4.84 -13.72 -2.09
N GLU A 82 5.39 -13.50 -3.28
CA GLU A 82 6.22 -12.35 -3.59
C GLU A 82 5.38 -11.10 -3.94
N PRO A 83 5.85 -9.87 -3.66
CA PRO A 83 5.20 -8.65 -4.15
C PRO A 83 5.16 -8.59 -5.68
N VAL A 84 3.97 -8.37 -6.25
CA VAL A 84 3.72 -8.40 -7.70
C VAL A 84 3.20 -7.06 -8.20
N MET A 85 3.95 -6.42 -9.10
CA MET A 85 3.50 -5.29 -9.90
C MET A 85 2.79 -5.81 -11.16
N PHE A 86 1.47 -5.60 -11.25
CA PHE A 86 0.71 -5.89 -12.45
C PHE A 86 0.88 -4.75 -13.47
N ALA A 87 1.54 -5.06 -14.58
CA ALA A 87 1.76 -4.18 -15.71
C ALA A 87 1.12 -4.77 -16.97
N VAL A 88 -0.17 -5.09 -16.87
CA VAL A 88 -0.98 -5.58 -17.98
C VAL A 88 -1.45 -4.39 -18.81
N ALA A 89 -1.11 -4.37 -20.10
CA ALA A 89 -1.34 -3.21 -20.96
C ALA A 89 -2.83 -2.83 -21.00
N GLY A 90 -3.12 -1.55 -20.75
CA GLY A 90 -4.47 -0.99 -20.84
C GLY A 90 -5.45 -1.40 -19.73
N LYS A 91 -4.97 -2.12 -18.70
CA LYS A 91 -5.82 -2.56 -17.59
C LYS A 91 -5.59 -1.68 -16.36
N SER A 92 -6.69 -1.18 -15.79
CA SER A 92 -6.68 -0.53 -14.48
C SER A 92 -6.51 -1.55 -13.35
N PRO A 93 -6.10 -1.13 -12.14
CA PRO A 93 -6.06 -2.00 -10.97
C PRO A 93 -7.34 -2.81 -10.76
N ASN A 94 -8.51 -2.17 -10.88
CA ASN A 94 -9.80 -2.83 -10.76
C ASN A 94 -10.02 -3.90 -11.85
N ALA A 95 -9.70 -3.57 -13.11
CA ALA A 95 -9.83 -4.52 -14.21
C ALA A 95 -8.89 -5.73 -14.07
N VAL A 96 -7.69 -5.54 -13.51
CA VAL A 96 -6.78 -6.64 -13.18
C VAL A 96 -7.42 -7.56 -12.13
N THR A 97 -7.98 -7.01 -11.06
CA THR A 97 -8.65 -7.80 -10.02
C THR A 97 -9.85 -8.58 -10.57
N GLU A 98 -10.69 -7.95 -11.40
CA GLU A 98 -11.82 -8.61 -12.09
C GLU A 98 -11.36 -9.75 -13.01
N ASP A 99 -10.27 -9.54 -13.75
CA ASP A 99 -9.70 -10.55 -14.63
C ASP A 99 -9.11 -11.74 -13.84
N ILE A 100 -8.49 -11.49 -12.67
CA ILE A 100 -8.01 -12.55 -11.76
C ILE A 100 -9.22 -13.33 -11.22
N MET A 101 -10.24 -12.65 -10.69
CA MET A 101 -11.47 -13.29 -10.18
C MET A 101 -12.15 -14.18 -11.21
N SER A 102 -12.13 -13.77 -12.49
CA SER A 102 -12.71 -14.53 -13.59
C SER A 102 -11.94 -15.83 -13.90
N ARG A 103 -10.66 -15.91 -13.53
CA ARG A 103 -9.79 -17.08 -13.74
C ARG A 103 -9.71 -17.96 -12.50
N ASP A 104 -9.56 -17.34 -11.34
CA ASP A 104 -9.47 -17.96 -10.03
C ASP A 104 -10.22 -17.08 -9.02
N LEU A 105 -11.43 -17.50 -8.67
CA LEU A 105 -12.29 -16.75 -7.76
C LEU A 105 -11.67 -16.60 -6.35
N PRO A 106 -11.17 -17.67 -5.70
CA PRO A 106 -10.49 -17.54 -4.41
C PRO A 106 -9.36 -16.51 -4.41
N GLN A 107 -8.43 -16.60 -5.37
CA GLN A 107 -7.29 -15.68 -5.45
C GLN A 107 -7.75 -14.24 -5.79
N GLY A 108 -8.75 -14.08 -6.66
CA GLY A 108 -9.29 -12.77 -6.98
C GLY A 108 -10.02 -12.11 -5.80
N LEU A 109 -10.73 -12.89 -4.98
CA LEU A 109 -11.37 -12.40 -3.76
C LEU A 109 -10.35 -11.94 -2.73
N GLU A 110 -9.19 -12.61 -2.62
CA GLU A 110 -8.09 -12.17 -1.77
C GLU A 110 -7.61 -10.76 -2.17
N VAL A 111 -7.30 -10.56 -3.46
CA VAL A 111 -6.87 -9.26 -3.98
C VAL A 111 -7.93 -8.19 -3.78
N LEU A 112 -9.21 -8.52 -4.02
CA LEU A 112 -10.32 -7.60 -3.81
C LEU A 112 -10.45 -7.20 -2.34
N ASN A 113 -10.46 -8.17 -1.44
CA ASN A 113 -10.62 -7.94 0.00
C ASN A 113 -9.49 -7.06 0.54
N SER A 114 -8.25 -7.27 0.11
CA SER A 114 -7.12 -6.40 0.45
C SER A 114 -7.33 -4.94 0.04
N GLY A 115 -7.88 -4.71 -1.16
CA GLY A 115 -8.21 -3.36 -1.64
C GLY A 115 -9.32 -2.69 -0.83
N LEU A 116 -10.29 -3.47 -0.34
CA LEU A 116 -11.41 -2.96 0.44
C LEU A 116 -11.08 -2.79 1.93
N ALA A 117 -10.13 -3.55 2.47
CA ALA A 117 -9.88 -3.62 3.91
C ALA A 117 -9.34 -2.31 4.50
N GLY A 118 -8.64 -1.48 3.70
CA GLY A 118 -8.16 -0.17 4.13
C GLY A 118 -9.23 0.93 4.17
N LEU A 119 -10.42 0.71 3.59
CA LEU A 119 -11.42 1.76 3.41
C LEU A 119 -11.95 2.35 4.73
N SER A 120 -11.96 1.57 5.82
CA SER A 120 -12.37 2.03 7.15
C SER A 120 -11.39 3.03 7.78
N CYS A 121 -10.13 3.02 7.32
CA CYS A 121 -9.11 3.99 7.72
C CYS A 121 -9.11 5.25 6.83
N MET A 122 -9.97 5.35 5.83
CA MET A 122 -10.01 6.48 4.90
C MET A 122 -11.11 7.48 5.24
N THR A 123 -10.80 8.76 5.07
CA THR A 123 -11.82 9.81 4.93
C THR A 123 -12.52 9.70 3.58
N ASP A 124 -13.69 10.33 3.42
CA ASP A 124 -14.42 10.28 2.15
C ASP A 124 -13.65 10.89 0.97
N LEU A 125 -12.84 11.92 1.25
CA LEU A 125 -11.90 12.48 0.27
C LEU A 125 -10.89 11.42 -0.19
N VAL A 126 -10.26 10.70 0.75
CA VAL A 126 -9.25 9.67 0.44
C VAL A 126 -9.88 8.49 -0.28
N LYS A 127 -11.11 8.08 0.09
CA LYS A 127 -11.87 7.05 -0.65
C LYS A 127 -12.10 7.48 -2.10
N SER A 128 -12.51 8.73 -2.33
CA SER A 128 -12.72 9.25 -3.69
C SER A 128 -11.42 9.20 -4.51
N VAL A 129 -10.30 9.63 -3.93
CA VAL A 129 -8.97 9.56 -4.57
C VAL A 129 -8.61 8.10 -4.91
N TYR A 130 -8.75 7.19 -3.94
CA TYR A 130 -8.47 5.77 -4.15
C TYR A 130 -9.36 5.14 -5.22
N TYR A 131 -10.66 5.43 -5.22
CA TYR A 131 -11.59 4.93 -6.22
C TYR A 131 -11.26 5.41 -7.64
N GLN A 132 -10.80 6.65 -7.80
CA GLN A 132 -10.32 7.11 -9.10
C GLN A 132 -9.04 6.37 -9.51
N ALA A 133 -8.09 6.24 -8.59
CA ALA A 133 -6.81 5.58 -8.85
C ALA A 133 -6.97 4.12 -9.30
N ILE A 134 -7.85 3.33 -8.66
CA ILE A 134 -8.06 1.92 -9.04
C ILE A 134 -8.81 1.74 -10.37
N ARG A 135 -9.56 2.74 -10.82
CA ARG A 135 -10.25 2.72 -12.11
C ARG A 135 -9.42 3.30 -13.25
N ASN A 136 -8.35 4.04 -12.93
CA ASN A 136 -7.48 4.66 -13.91
C ASN A 136 -6.58 3.61 -14.61
N PRO A 137 -6.68 3.43 -15.94
CA PRO A 137 -5.81 2.50 -16.67
C PRO A 137 -4.33 2.92 -16.71
N ALA A 138 -4.01 4.17 -16.35
CA ALA A 138 -2.64 4.65 -16.20
C ALA A 138 -2.03 4.30 -14.84
N SER A 139 -2.85 3.88 -13.87
CA SER A 139 -2.39 3.45 -12.56
C SER A 139 -1.78 2.07 -12.58
N THR A 140 -0.79 1.86 -11.73
CA THR A 140 -0.15 0.56 -11.55
C THR A 140 -0.59 -0.05 -10.23
N LEU A 141 -0.99 -1.32 -10.27
CA LEU A 141 -1.29 -2.12 -9.09
C LEU A 141 -0.04 -2.91 -8.66
N VAL A 142 0.29 -2.84 -7.37
CA VAL A 142 1.16 -3.81 -6.70
C VAL A 142 0.35 -4.50 -5.61
N PHE A 143 0.42 -5.83 -5.57
CA PHE A 143 -0.12 -6.61 -4.47
C PHE A 143 1.02 -7.21 -3.66
N VAL A 144 0.88 -7.23 -2.34
CA VAL A 144 1.89 -7.72 -1.39
C VAL A 144 1.27 -8.87 -0.59
N PRO A 145 1.40 -10.14 -1.04
CA PRO A 145 0.73 -11.28 -0.42
C PRO A 145 1.04 -11.47 1.06
N GLU A 146 2.32 -11.32 1.45
CA GLU A 146 2.78 -11.49 2.84
C GLU A 146 1.94 -10.69 3.83
N THR A 147 1.55 -9.48 3.44
CA THR A 147 0.74 -8.61 4.29
C THR A 147 -0.73 -8.65 3.87
N GLY A 148 -1.05 -8.93 2.60
CA GLY A 148 -2.36 -8.65 2.02
C GLY A 148 -2.56 -7.15 1.78
N ALA A 149 -1.48 -6.42 1.50
CA ALA A 149 -1.54 -5.01 1.16
C ALA A 149 -1.69 -4.79 -0.34
N MET A 150 -2.44 -3.75 -0.70
CA MET A 150 -2.54 -3.24 -2.05
C MET A 150 -1.88 -1.88 -2.13
N VAL A 151 -1.02 -1.70 -3.13
CA VAL A 151 -0.36 -0.42 -3.44
C VAL A 151 -0.76 0.01 -4.84
N VAL A 152 -1.22 1.24 -4.98
CA VAL A 152 -1.65 1.81 -6.25
C VAL A 152 -0.82 3.05 -6.53
N LEU A 153 -0.05 3.02 -7.61
CA LEU A 153 0.68 4.18 -8.09
C LEU A 153 -0.12 4.85 -9.22
N ASP A 154 -0.74 5.98 -8.92
CA ASP A 154 -1.40 6.83 -9.91
C ASP A 154 -0.44 7.93 -10.37
N LYS A 155 0.02 7.82 -11.62
CA LYS A 155 0.98 8.76 -12.20
C LYS A 155 0.36 10.12 -12.51
N GLN A 156 -0.95 10.16 -12.81
CA GLN A 156 -1.64 11.41 -13.13
C GLN A 156 -1.88 12.23 -11.87
N ALA A 157 -2.23 11.56 -10.76
CA ALA A 157 -2.36 12.20 -9.46
C ALA A 157 -1.03 12.41 -8.73
N MET A 158 0.09 11.91 -9.28
CA MET A 158 1.40 11.88 -8.63
C MET A 158 1.31 11.32 -7.20
N ALA A 159 0.53 10.25 -7.02
CA ALA A 159 0.19 9.70 -5.73
C ALA A 159 0.49 8.19 -5.66
N LEU A 160 1.10 7.78 -4.55
CA LEU A 160 1.19 6.38 -4.17
C LEU A 160 0.25 6.13 -3.00
N ILE A 161 -0.68 5.20 -3.20
CA ILE A 161 -1.73 4.87 -2.24
C ILE A 161 -1.44 3.47 -1.71
N TYR A 162 -1.41 3.32 -0.40
CA TYR A 162 -1.22 2.05 0.28
C TYR A 162 -2.46 1.74 1.11
N VAL A 163 -2.98 0.51 0.99
CA VAL A 163 -4.14 0.05 1.75
C VAL A 163 -3.93 -1.37 2.23
N ARG A 164 -4.34 -1.65 3.47
CA ARG A 164 -4.43 -3.02 4.00
C ARG A 164 -5.39 -3.14 5.18
N GLY A 165 -5.80 -4.38 5.44
CA GLY A 165 -6.45 -4.81 6.67
C GLY A 165 -5.56 -5.74 7.50
N ASN A 166 -6.11 -6.26 8.59
CA ASN A 166 -5.45 -7.18 9.52
C ASN A 166 -5.71 -8.68 9.26
N GLY A 167 -6.38 -9.04 8.16
CA GLY A 167 -6.73 -10.43 7.82
C GLY A 167 -8.21 -10.69 7.92
#